data_AF-A0A960VDA3-F1
#
_entry.id   AF-A0A960VDA3-F1
#
_cell.length_a   1.000
_cell.length_b   1.000
_cell.length_c   1.000
_cell.angle_alpha   90.00
_cell.angle_beta   90.00
_cell.angle_gamma   90.00
#
_symmetry.space_group_name_H-M   'P 1'
#
loop_
_entity.id
_entity.type
_entity.pdbx_description
1 polymer ?
#
loop_
_entity_poly.entity_id
_entity_poly.type
_entity_poly.pdbx_seq_one_letter_code
_entity_poly.pdbx_strand_id
1 'polypeptide(L)'
;MVQLSVNVNKIATLRNSRGGDIPNLIDHCKMILDAGAKGITVHPREDERHIKRKDVFEIADFIRDYNKTHKKSIEYNIEGEPSDRFFNIVAQAKPTQATLVPVSPGELTSDHGFQFPRDVNFISFLTGKIKMKGIRVAAFVEPNIDHLKDIKLSGVDRVEFYTGPFAYAYS
;
A
#
# COMPACT_ATOMS: atom_id res chain seq x y z
N MET A 1 -11.67 -14.72 -8.63
CA MET A 1 -10.52 -14.63 -9.55
C MET A 1 -9.40 -13.86 -8.86
N VAL A 2 -8.15 -14.19 -9.15
CA VAL A 2 -6.96 -13.46 -8.67
C VAL A 2 -6.95 -12.05 -9.29
N GLN A 3 -6.52 -11.05 -8.52
CA GLN A 3 -6.36 -9.67 -8.98
C GLN A 3 -4.90 -9.23 -8.88
N LEU A 4 -4.47 -8.40 -9.82
CA LEU A 4 -3.15 -7.79 -9.83
C LEU A 4 -3.28 -6.30 -9.48
N SER A 5 -2.58 -5.88 -8.42
CA SER A 5 -2.33 -4.47 -8.13
C SER A 5 -0.85 -4.18 -8.37
N VAL A 6 -0.54 -3.22 -9.24
CA VAL A 6 0.86 -2.95 -9.62
C VAL A 6 1.44 -1.87 -8.71
N ASN A 7 2.54 -2.17 -8.04
CA ASN A 7 3.27 -1.20 -7.23
C ASN A 7 4.13 -0.30 -8.13
N VAL A 8 3.85 1.01 -8.13
CA VAL A 8 4.51 1.99 -9.03
C VAL A 8 5.67 2.74 -8.38
N ASN A 9 6.11 2.34 -7.18
CA ASN A 9 7.20 3.00 -6.46
C ASN A 9 8.48 3.14 -7.29
N LYS A 10 8.85 2.09 -8.05
CA LYS A 10 10.09 2.10 -8.83
C LYS A 10 10.04 3.03 -10.06
N ILE A 11 8.85 3.30 -10.59
CA ILE A 11 8.67 4.33 -11.63
C ILE A 11 8.98 5.71 -11.03
N ALA A 12 8.47 5.99 -9.83
CA ALA A 12 8.76 7.23 -9.13
C ALA A 12 10.24 7.33 -8.71
N THR A 13 10.90 6.23 -8.34
CA THR A 13 12.37 6.21 -8.13
C THR A 13 13.12 6.68 -9.38
N LEU A 14 12.78 6.15 -10.56
CA LEU A 14 13.41 6.56 -11.81
C LEU A 14 13.17 8.05 -12.10
N ARG A 15 11.94 8.53 -11.94
CA ARG A 15 11.60 9.95 -12.10
C ARG A 15 12.44 10.84 -11.18
N ASN A 16 12.48 10.49 -9.89
CA ASN A 16 13.17 11.30 -8.88
C ASN A 16 14.68 11.36 -9.12
N SER A 17 15.28 10.32 -9.71
CA SER A 17 16.73 10.28 -10.00
C SER A 17 17.21 11.42 -10.90
N ARG A 18 16.32 12.03 -11.70
CA ARG A 18 16.64 13.16 -12.58
C ARG A 18 16.06 14.49 -12.12
N GLY A 19 15.12 14.49 -11.16
CA GLY A 19 14.50 15.71 -10.62
C GLY A 19 13.46 16.38 -11.53
N GLY A 20 12.99 15.69 -12.58
CA GLY A 20 11.90 16.15 -13.45
C GLY A 20 10.63 15.32 -13.31
N ASP A 21 9.76 15.38 -14.31
CA ASP A 21 8.48 14.66 -14.35
C ASP A 21 8.49 13.44 -15.29
N ILE A 22 9.68 12.98 -15.71
CA ILE A 22 9.85 11.84 -16.62
C ILE A 22 10.60 10.70 -15.90
N PRO A 23 10.05 9.47 -15.88
CA PRO A 23 8.73 9.08 -16.38
C PRO A 23 7.56 9.71 -15.62
N ASN A 24 6.51 10.10 -16.36
CA ASN A 24 5.30 10.64 -15.75
C ASN A 24 4.51 9.50 -15.09
N LEU A 25 4.21 9.67 -13.80
CA LEU A 25 3.63 8.60 -12.99
C LEU A 25 2.17 8.30 -13.35
N ILE A 26 1.39 9.33 -13.70
CA ILE A 26 -0.03 9.18 -14.08
C ILE A 26 -0.16 8.50 -15.44
N ASP A 27 0.67 8.87 -16.42
CA ASP A 27 0.70 8.22 -17.72
C ASP A 27 1.01 6.72 -17.59
N HIS A 28 1.96 6.36 -16.72
CA HIS A 28 2.27 4.95 -16.47
C HIS A 28 1.17 4.23 -15.71
N CYS A 29 0.51 4.87 -14.74
CA CYS A 29 -0.67 4.30 -14.09
C CYS A 29 -1.76 4.00 -15.12
N LYS A 30 -2.02 4.92 -16.06
CA LYS A 30 -2.96 4.69 -17.16
C LYS A 30 -2.57 3.50 -18.03
N MET A 31 -1.31 3.42 -18.47
CA MET A 31 -0.82 2.28 -19.27
C MET A 31 -0.99 0.94 -18.54
N ILE A 32 -0.69 0.90 -17.24
CA ILE A 32 -0.85 -0.29 -16.39
C ILE A 32 -2.31 -0.74 -16.32
N LEU A 33 -3.24 0.20 -16.12
CA LEU A 33 -4.67 -0.11 -16.04
C LEU A 33 -5.25 -0.54 -17.40
N ASP A 34 -4.83 0.11 -18.48
CA ASP A 34 -5.22 -0.24 -19.84
C ASP A 34 -4.70 -1.63 -20.24
N ALA A 35 -3.54 -2.04 -19.71
CA ALA A 35 -3.00 -3.41 -19.84
C ALA A 35 -3.73 -4.47 -19.00
N GLY A 36 -4.70 -4.07 -18.16
CA GLY A 36 -5.64 -4.97 -17.50
C GLY A 36 -5.48 -5.12 -15.99
N ALA A 37 -4.51 -4.44 -15.36
CA ALA A 37 -4.36 -4.43 -13.91
C ALA A 37 -5.66 -3.99 -13.20
N LYS A 38 -5.88 -4.49 -11.98
CA LYS A 38 -7.08 -4.23 -11.17
C LYS A 38 -6.84 -3.28 -10.01
N GLY A 39 -5.60 -2.86 -9.82
CA GLY A 39 -5.26 -1.80 -8.89
C GLY A 39 -3.90 -1.20 -9.13
N ILE A 40 -3.69 -0.07 -8.46
CA ILE A 40 -2.38 0.56 -8.30
C ILE A 40 -2.02 0.51 -6.82
N THR A 41 -0.76 0.25 -6.53
CA THR A 41 -0.21 0.31 -5.18
C THR A 41 0.91 1.33 -5.10
N VAL A 42 0.96 2.08 -4.01
CA VAL A 42 2.06 2.99 -3.69
C VAL A 42 2.45 2.86 -2.23
N HIS A 43 3.68 3.24 -1.91
CA HIS A 43 4.17 3.32 -0.54
C HIS A 43 4.84 4.70 -0.31
N PRO A 44 4.10 5.74 0.11
CA PRO A 44 4.69 7.03 0.44
C PRO A 44 5.50 6.95 1.75
N ARG A 45 6.80 6.64 1.64
CA ARG A 45 7.74 6.70 2.78
C ARG A 45 7.88 8.15 3.29
N GLU A 46 8.24 8.31 4.56
CA GLU A 46 8.37 9.63 5.20
C GLU A 46 9.37 10.56 4.50
N ASP A 47 10.49 10.01 4.05
CA ASP A 47 11.55 10.74 3.34
C ASP A 47 11.24 11.00 1.86
N GLU A 48 10.07 10.60 1.38
CA GLU A 48 9.64 10.75 -0.02
C GLU A 48 10.65 10.23 -1.07
N ARG A 49 11.46 9.22 -0.71
CA ARG A 49 12.54 8.72 -1.59
C ARG A 49 12.07 8.23 -2.96
N HIS A 50 10.80 7.84 -3.10
CA HIS A 50 10.16 7.50 -4.37
C HIS A 50 8.82 8.22 -4.56
N ILE A 51 7.77 7.69 -3.93
CA ILE A 51 6.43 8.28 -3.99
C ILE A 51 6.43 9.49 -3.06
N LYS A 52 6.20 10.66 -3.65
CA LYS A 52 6.01 11.91 -2.92
C LYS A 52 4.56 11.98 -2.43
N ARG A 53 4.30 12.78 -1.40
CA ARG A 53 2.95 12.99 -0.89
C ARG A 53 1.98 13.51 -1.97
N LYS A 54 2.46 14.34 -2.89
CA LYS A 54 1.67 14.84 -4.04
C LYS A 54 1.18 13.69 -4.93
N ASP A 55 2.05 12.74 -5.24
CA ASP A 55 1.74 11.59 -6.10
C ASP A 55 0.57 10.78 -5.55
N VAL A 56 0.50 10.64 -4.22
CA VAL A 56 -0.57 9.88 -3.56
C VAL A 56 -1.95 10.42 -3.91
N PHE A 57 -2.11 11.74 -3.87
CA PHE A 57 -3.38 12.42 -4.12
C PHE A 57 -3.68 12.51 -5.61
N GLU A 58 -2.67 12.79 -6.45
CA GLU A 58 -2.84 12.79 -7.91
C GLU A 58 -3.30 11.42 -8.43
N ILE A 59 -2.72 10.32 -7.92
CA ILE A 59 -3.15 8.97 -8.27
C ILE A 59 -4.57 8.69 -7.74
N ALA A 60 -4.92 9.17 -6.55
CA ALA A 60 -6.27 8.99 -6.00
C ALA A 60 -7.35 9.65 -6.88
N ASP A 61 -7.11 10.89 -7.31
CA ASP A 61 -8.02 11.60 -8.20
C ASP A 61 -8.05 10.96 -9.59
N PHE A 62 -6.89 10.58 -10.14
CA PHE A 62 -6.80 9.83 -11.39
C PHE A 62 -7.60 8.53 -11.37
N ILE A 63 -7.47 7.70 -10.32
CA ILE A 63 -8.21 6.43 -10.22
C ILE A 63 -9.72 6.68 -10.11
N ARG A 64 -10.15 7.71 -9.38
CA ARG A 64 -11.56 8.09 -9.28
C ARG A 64 -12.12 8.46 -10.66
N ASP A 65 -11.40 9.27 -11.41
CA ASP A 65 -11.79 9.68 -12.77
C ASP A 65 -11.74 8.53 -13.77
N TYR A 66 -10.73 7.66 -13.66
CA TYR A 66 -10.60 6.46 -14.49
C TYR A 66 -11.79 5.52 -14.27
N ASN A 67 -12.16 5.26 -13.01
CA ASN A 67 -13.31 4.43 -12.65
C ASN A 67 -14.63 5.00 -13.18
N LYS A 68 -14.83 6.33 -13.03
CA LYS A 68 -16.02 7.01 -13.54
C LYS A 68 -16.11 6.93 -15.07
N THR A 69 -15.01 7.23 -15.76
CA THR A 69 -14.95 7.30 -17.23
C THR A 69 -15.15 5.92 -17.87
N HIS A 70 -14.49 4.89 -17.32
CA HIS A 70 -14.48 3.55 -17.91
C HIS A 70 -15.51 2.60 -17.29
N LYS A 71 -16.31 3.07 -16.32
CA LYS A 71 -17.24 2.25 -15.52
C LYS A 71 -16.54 1.02 -14.92
N LYS A 72 -15.39 1.24 -14.28
CA LYS A 72 -14.54 0.21 -13.65
C LYS A 72 -14.56 0.34 -12.13
N SER A 73 -13.99 -0.65 -11.47
CA SER A 73 -13.75 -0.69 -10.03
C SER A 73 -12.29 -1.01 -9.75
N ILE A 74 -11.40 -0.17 -10.29
CA ILE A 74 -9.96 -0.22 -10.01
C ILE A 74 -9.76 0.15 -8.55
N GLU A 75 -9.00 -0.69 -7.83
CA GLU A 75 -8.65 -0.45 -6.45
C GLU A 75 -7.40 0.44 -6.34
N TYR A 76 -7.37 1.29 -5.33
CA TYR A 76 -6.16 1.97 -4.91
C TYR A 76 -5.70 1.41 -3.57
N ASN A 77 -4.45 0.96 -3.49
CA ASN A 77 -3.81 0.51 -2.26
C ASN A 77 -2.69 1.48 -1.87
N ILE A 78 -2.72 1.96 -0.64
CA ILE A 78 -1.61 2.75 -0.08
C ILE A 78 -1.00 1.94 1.06
N GLU A 79 0.28 1.60 0.91
CA GLU A 79 1.11 1.00 1.95
C GLU A 79 1.76 2.06 2.82
N GLY A 80 1.97 1.78 4.10
CA GLY A 80 2.78 2.64 4.94
C GLY A 80 2.91 2.19 6.38
N GLU A 81 3.82 2.86 7.08
CA GLU A 81 4.05 2.65 8.49
C GLU A 81 2.81 3.04 9.31
N PRO A 82 2.46 2.30 10.37
CA PRO A 82 1.38 2.68 11.25
C PRO A 82 1.75 3.95 12.03
N SER A 83 1.40 5.12 11.50
CA SER A 83 1.70 6.42 12.11
C SER A 83 0.53 7.39 11.93
N ASP A 84 0.50 8.46 12.73
CA ASP A 84 -0.49 9.53 12.52
C ASP A 84 -0.30 10.23 11.16
N ARG A 85 0.95 10.33 10.68
CA ARG A 85 1.26 10.79 9.32
C ARG A 85 0.54 9.92 8.29
N PHE A 86 0.73 8.61 8.36
CA PHE A 86 0.11 7.67 7.42
C PHE A 86 -1.42 7.71 7.52
N PHE A 87 -1.98 7.71 8.73
CA PHE A 87 -3.42 7.87 8.96
C PHE A 87 -3.97 9.12 8.25
N ASN A 88 -3.30 10.26 8.41
CA ASN A 88 -3.74 11.51 7.79
C ASN A 88 -3.69 11.45 6.25
N ILE A 89 -2.67 10.80 5.68
CA ILE A 89 -2.57 10.58 4.22
C ILE A 89 -3.76 9.75 3.73
N VAL A 90 -3.99 8.56 4.33
CA VAL A 90 -5.06 7.67 3.85
C VAL A 90 -6.45 8.21 4.15
N ALA A 91 -6.65 8.93 5.25
CA ALA A 91 -7.93 9.56 5.57
C ALA A 91 -8.30 10.68 4.58
N GLN A 92 -7.31 11.38 4.02
CA GLN A 92 -7.50 12.39 2.97
C GLN A 92 -7.66 11.74 1.59
N ALA A 93 -6.77 10.82 1.22
CA ALA A 93 -6.78 10.17 -0.09
C ALA A 93 -7.95 9.22 -0.29
N LYS A 94 -8.46 8.61 0.80
CA LYS A 94 -9.53 7.60 0.83
C LYS A 94 -9.32 6.49 -0.20
N PRO A 95 -8.17 5.76 -0.14
CA PRO A 95 -7.94 4.63 -1.03
C PRO A 95 -8.96 3.51 -0.76
N THR A 96 -9.05 2.56 -1.69
CA THR A 96 -9.86 1.36 -1.46
C THR A 96 -9.29 0.50 -0.33
N GLN A 97 -7.96 0.43 -0.24
CA GLN A 97 -7.22 -0.31 0.79
C GLN A 97 -6.07 0.53 1.36
N ALA A 98 -5.85 0.41 2.66
CA ALA A 98 -4.61 0.79 3.32
C ALA A 98 -3.93 -0.49 3.82
N THR A 99 -2.67 -0.70 3.45
CA THR A 99 -1.88 -1.84 3.90
C THR A 99 -0.87 -1.35 4.92
N LEU A 100 -1.02 -1.80 6.16
CA LEU A 100 -0.09 -1.49 7.25
C LEU A 100 1.16 -2.33 7.06
N VAL A 101 2.32 -1.68 7.08
CA VAL A 101 3.61 -2.33 6.92
C VAL A 101 4.52 -1.90 8.07
N PRO A 102 5.20 -2.83 8.76
CA PRO A 102 6.21 -2.41 9.73
C PRO A 102 7.36 -1.71 8.98
N VAL A 103 7.90 -0.66 9.59
CA VAL A 103 9.05 0.05 9.05
C VAL A 103 10.09 0.16 10.14
N SER A 104 11.30 -0.29 9.83
CA SER A 104 12.49 -0.04 10.64
C SER A 104 13.24 1.20 10.10
N PRO A 105 13.83 2.04 10.96
CA PRO A 105 14.63 3.18 10.52
C PRO A 105 15.74 2.75 9.54
N GLY A 106 15.84 3.42 8.38
CA GLY A 106 16.89 3.17 7.38
C GLY A 106 16.63 2.03 6.38
N GLU A 107 15.53 1.30 6.51
CA GLU A 107 15.17 0.18 5.63
C GLU A 107 14.95 0.63 4.17
N LEU A 108 15.48 -0.11 3.19
CA LEU A 108 15.32 0.16 1.75
C LEU A 108 13.99 -0.35 1.18
N THR A 109 13.51 -1.49 1.66
CA THR A 109 12.24 -2.15 1.32
C THR A 109 11.80 -3.00 2.51
N SER A 110 10.49 -3.17 2.71
CA SER A 110 9.97 -3.98 3.81
C SER A 110 10.51 -5.41 3.77
N ASP A 111 11.25 -5.79 4.80
CA ASP A 111 11.95 -7.09 4.88
C ASP A 111 11.46 -8.00 6.02
N HIS A 112 10.42 -7.57 6.75
CA HIS A 112 9.75 -8.33 7.80
C HIS A 112 8.26 -7.98 7.92
N GLY A 113 7.47 -8.90 8.47
CA GLY A 113 6.09 -8.66 8.90
C GLY A 113 5.96 -8.12 10.34
N PHE A 114 4.75 -7.72 10.73
CA PHE A 114 4.44 -7.36 12.12
C PHE A 114 4.70 -8.53 13.09
N GLN A 115 5.10 -8.22 14.32
CA GLN A 115 5.34 -9.19 15.38
C GLN A 115 4.07 -9.42 16.20
N PHE A 116 3.40 -10.54 15.96
CA PHE A 116 2.28 -10.97 16.79
C PHE A 116 2.78 -11.85 17.95
N PRO A 117 2.19 -11.75 19.16
CA PRO A 117 1.05 -10.91 19.56
C PRO A 117 1.41 -9.46 19.95
N ARG A 118 2.70 -9.10 19.96
CA ARG A 118 3.21 -7.81 20.43
C ARG A 118 2.47 -6.61 19.84
N ASP A 119 2.22 -6.62 18.53
CA ASP A 119 1.73 -5.46 17.80
C ASP A 119 0.19 -5.38 17.70
N VAL A 120 -0.55 -6.37 18.25
CA VAL A 120 -2.02 -6.49 18.09
C VAL A 120 -2.77 -5.23 18.49
N ASN A 121 -2.50 -4.71 19.69
CA ASN A 121 -3.24 -3.57 20.24
C ASN A 121 -3.06 -2.32 19.38
N PHE A 122 -1.85 -2.10 18.91
CA PHE A 122 -1.50 -0.95 18.10
C PHE A 122 -2.11 -1.04 16.70
N ILE A 123 -2.01 -2.20 16.05
CA ILE A 123 -2.65 -2.47 14.76
C ILE A 123 -4.17 -2.32 14.88
N SER A 124 -4.77 -2.84 15.96
CA SER A 124 -6.21 -2.75 16.22
C SER A 124 -6.70 -1.30 16.33
N PHE A 125 -5.99 -0.48 17.10
CA PHE A 125 -6.32 0.94 17.25
C PHE A 125 -6.32 1.68 15.91
N LEU A 126 -5.24 1.53 15.13
CA LEU A 126 -5.12 2.21 13.84
C LEU A 126 -6.12 1.67 12.81
N THR A 127 -6.33 0.35 12.79
CA THR A 127 -7.33 -0.31 11.95
C THR A 127 -8.72 0.24 12.19
N GLY A 128 -9.12 0.41 13.46
CA GLY A 128 -10.38 1.05 13.83
C GLY A 128 -10.52 2.46 13.24
N LYS A 129 -9.50 3.31 13.42
CA LYS A 129 -9.49 4.68 12.88
C LYS A 129 -9.63 4.72 11.35
N ILE A 130 -8.90 3.84 10.64
CA ILE A 130 -8.91 3.80 9.17
C ILE A 130 -10.26 3.28 8.65
N LYS A 131 -10.82 2.24 9.28
CA LYS A 131 -12.12 1.67 8.89
C LYS A 131 -13.28 2.64 9.10
N MET A 132 -13.21 3.52 10.10
CA MET A 132 -14.18 4.63 10.26
C MET A 132 -14.21 5.59 9.06
N LYS A 133 -13.19 5.59 8.20
CA LYS A 133 -13.17 6.34 6.94
C LYS A 133 -13.68 5.54 5.73
N GLY A 134 -14.17 4.32 5.95
CA GLY A 134 -14.66 3.43 4.89
C GLY A 134 -13.56 2.75 4.08
N ILE A 135 -12.34 2.70 4.62
CA ILE A 135 -11.16 2.15 3.95
C ILE A 135 -10.92 0.72 4.46
N ARG A 136 -10.69 -0.23 3.55
CA ARG A 136 -10.31 -1.60 3.90
C ARG A 136 -8.88 -1.64 4.44
N VAL A 137 -8.62 -2.41 5.48
CA VAL A 137 -7.28 -2.49 6.09
C VAL A 137 -6.68 -3.86 5.89
N ALA A 138 -5.44 -3.90 5.40
CA ALA A 138 -4.59 -5.09 5.39
C ALA A 138 -3.38 -4.91 6.31
N ALA A 139 -2.80 -6.00 6.80
CA ALA A 139 -1.51 -5.98 7.49
C ALA A 139 -0.50 -6.87 6.77
N PHE A 140 0.74 -6.39 6.67
CA PHE A 140 1.88 -7.15 6.16
C PHE A 140 2.42 -8.07 7.25
N VAL A 141 2.42 -9.38 7.00
CA VAL A 141 2.69 -10.41 8.02
C VAL A 141 3.59 -11.52 7.50
N GLU A 142 4.33 -12.14 8.42
CA GLU A 142 4.97 -13.42 8.15
C GLU A 142 3.93 -14.53 7.98
N PRO A 143 4.16 -15.54 7.11
CA PRO A 143 3.26 -16.68 6.96
C PRO A 143 3.39 -17.66 8.14
N ASN A 144 2.95 -17.25 9.33
CA ASN A 144 2.98 -18.06 10.54
C ASN A 144 1.55 -18.37 11.07
N ILE A 145 1.20 -19.66 11.08
CA ILE A 145 -0.12 -20.14 11.52
C ILE A 145 -0.39 -19.92 13.00
N ASP A 146 0.66 -19.84 13.83
CA ASP A 146 0.50 -19.68 15.28
C ASP A 146 -0.09 -18.31 15.64
N HIS A 147 0.06 -17.33 14.76
CA HIS A 147 -0.38 -15.94 14.97
C HIS A 147 -1.77 -15.63 14.40
N LEU A 148 -2.47 -16.60 13.79
CA LEU A 148 -3.77 -16.35 13.14
C LEU A 148 -4.82 -15.77 14.10
N LYS A 149 -4.81 -16.20 15.37
CA LYS A 149 -5.72 -15.68 16.39
C LYS A 149 -5.43 -14.20 16.67
N ASP A 150 -4.16 -13.84 16.81
CA ASP A 150 -3.72 -12.48 17.10
C ASP A 150 -3.96 -11.53 15.93
N ILE A 151 -3.68 -11.99 14.70
CA ILE A 151 -4.02 -11.28 13.47
C ILE A 151 -5.52 -10.99 13.41
N LYS A 152 -6.37 -11.99 13.72
CA LYS A 152 -7.82 -11.78 13.75
C LYS A 152 -8.23 -10.77 14.83
N LEU A 153 -7.61 -10.79 16.01
CA LEU A 153 -7.85 -9.83 17.08
C LEU A 153 -7.46 -8.39 16.70
N SER A 154 -6.49 -8.23 15.78
CA SER A 154 -6.10 -6.91 15.27
C SER A 154 -7.17 -6.24 14.40
N GLY A 155 -8.22 -6.97 13.98
CA GLY A 155 -9.38 -6.40 13.29
C GLY A 155 -9.17 -6.03 11.81
N VAL A 156 -7.99 -6.34 11.25
CA VAL A 156 -7.70 -6.16 9.82
C VAL A 156 -8.62 -7.02 8.96
N ASP A 157 -8.95 -6.52 7.76
CA ASP A 157 -9.83 -7.21 6.82
C ASP A 157 -9.08 -8.26 6.00
N ARG A 158 -7.77 -8.06 5.81
CA ARG A 158 -6.89 -8.91 5.01
C ARG A 158 -5.49 -8.99 5.60
N VAL A 159 -4.76 -10.00 5.17
CA VAL A 159 -3.31 -10.10 5.36
C VAL A 159 -2.62 -10.06 4.01
N GLU A 160 -1.41 -9.49 4.00
CA GLU A 160 -0.46 -9.60 2.90
C GLU A 160 0.75 -10.39 3.42
N PHE A 161 1.01 -11.55 2.84
CA PHE A 161 2.14 -12.38 3.28
C PHE A 161 3.44 -11.85 2.69
N TYR A 162 4.47 -11.77 3.53
CA TYR A 162 5.83 -11.52 3.07
C TYR A 162 6.34 -12.71 2.26
N THR A 163 6.40 -12.56 0.95
CA THR A 163 6.84 -13.62 0.02
C THR A 163 8.32 -13.55 -0.34
N GLY A 164 9.12 -12.70 0.33
CA GLY A 164 10.55 -12.53 0.03
C GLY A 164 11.37 -13.84 0.14
N PRO A 165 11.29 -14.59 1.25
CA PRO A 165 12.02 -15.84 1.42
C PRO A 165 11.60 -16.90 0.39
N PHE A 166 10.31 -16.95 0.05
CA PHE A 166 9.82 -17.81 -1.02
C PHE A 166 10.43 -17.42 -2.36
N ALA A 167 10.41 -16.14 -2.75
CA ALA A 167 11.00 -15.71 -4.01
C ALA A 167 12.50 -16.01 -4.09
N TYR A 168 13.24 -15.82 -3.00
CA TYR A 168 14.68 -16.15 -2.93
C TYR A 168 14.94 -17.66 -3.08
N ALA A 169 14.10 -18.52 -2.51
CA ALA A 169 14.26 -19.97 -2.64
C ALA A 169 14.01 -20.51 -4.06
N TYR A 170 13.32 -19.74 -4.91
CA TYR A 170 12.93 -20.12 -6.27
C TYR A 170 13.61 -19.25 -7.36
N SER A 171 14.68 -18.53 -7.01
CA SER A 171 15.46 -17.69 -7.94
C SER A 171 16.51 -18.46 -8.73
#